data_AF-A0A0F9RIF7-F1
#
_entry.id   AF-A0A0F9RIF7-F1
#
_cell.length_a   1.000
_cell.length_b   1.000
_cell.length_c   1.000
_cell.angle_alpha   90.00
_cell.angle_beta   90.00
_cell.angle_gamma   90.00
#
_symmetry.space_group_name_H-M   'P 1'
#
loop_
_entity.id
_entity.type
_entity.pdbx_description
1 polymer ?
#
loop_
_entity_poly.entity_id
_entity_poly.type
_entity_poly.pdbx_seq_one_letter_code
_entity_poly.pdbx_strand_id
1 'polypeptide(L)'
;MALSDIWSTIGSGTGGTLKIFVWSILIGGFALLLAGGGFAYWYFKKRWNLRVEIKLPRSDGRLIQGEWGKGFYDAKKGVVFIRRKGKGFKSIAMEVFDVKRYLQGSDLLTVIQVAPEDYRPVLNESWSEYKIEKRDKKTGEVLKDKAGNVLWEKLSIMNIVVDTGLNKAWKSSWDAAAKRAYSLQSFFAQFQTPIAIGIVILSTFVGFAIIWTRLGSICTG
;
A
#
# COMPACT_ATOMS: atom_id res chain seq x y z
N MET A 1 40.94 25.41 16.93
CA MET A 1 41.31 24.25 17.77
C MET A 1 41.26 23.03 16.88
N ALA A 2 42.43 22.48 16.53
CA ALA A 2 42.51 21.43 15.53
C ALA A 2 42.06 20.08 16.13
N LEU A 3 41.45 19.23 15.32
CA LEU A 3 41.09 17.85 15.70
C LEU A 3 42.29 17.07 16.27
N SER A 4 43.51 17.44 15.89
CA SER A 4 44.77 16.89 16.41
C SER A 4 45.03 17.22 17.89
N ASP A 5 44.61 18.39 18.37
CA ASP A 5 44.84 18.85 19.74
C ASP A 5 43.88 18.19 20.73
N ILE A 6 42.69 17.84 20.25
CA ILE A 6 41.74 17.00 20.98
C ILE A 6 42.33 15.58 21.09
N TRP A 7 42.99 15.06 20.06
CA TRP A 7 43.57 13.72 20.07
C TRP A 7 44.80 13.56 20.98
N SER A 8 45.63 14.60 21.10
CA SER A 8 46.83 14.57 21.95
C SER A 8 46.50 14.70 23.45
N THR A 9 45.46 15.46 23.80
CA THR A 9 45.00 15.64 25.19
C THR A 9 44.31 14.38 25.74
N ILE A 10 43.88 13.45 24.87
CA ILE A 10 43.34 12.13 25.25
C ILE A 10 44.48 11.07 25.37
N GLY A 11 45.74 11.48 25.28
CA GLY A 11 46.92 10.62 25.40
C GLY A 11 47.48 10.46 26.81
N SER A 12 47.23 11.40 27.73
CA SER A 12 47.80 11.39 29.09
C SER A 12 46.75 10.99 30.14
N GLY A 13 46.94 9.85 30.82
CA GLY A 13 46.34 9.43 32.11
C GLY A 13 44.81 9.38 32.24
N THR A 14 44.13 10.49 32.00
CA THR A 14 42.67 10.69 32.05
C THR A 14 41.98 10.30 30.73
N GLY A 15 42.75 10.04 29.67
CA GLY A 15 42.27 9.73 28.33
C GLY A 15 41.73 8.31 28.11
N GLY A 16 41.99 7.36 29.02
CA GLY A 16 41.52 5.98 28.91
C GLY A 16 40.01 5.86 29.12
N THR A 17 39.48 6.49 30.17
CA THR A 17 38.04 6.52 30.48
C THR A 17 37.24 7.29 29.44
N LEU A 18 37.76 8.42 28.95
CA LEU A 18 37.12 9.18 27.87
C LEU A 18 37.10 8.40 26.55
N LYS A 19 38.18 7.68 26.20
CA LYS A 19 38.20 6.78 25.03
C LYS A 19 37.18 5.65 25.15
N ILE A 20 37.10 5.00 26.31
CA ILE A 20 36.12 3.92 26.56
C ILE A 20 34.68 4.46 26.47
N PHE A 21 34.43 5.67 26.97
CA PHE A 21 33.12 6.31 26.90
C PHE A 21 32.72 6.68 25.46
N VAL A 22 33.65 7.23 24.67
CA VAL A 22 33.42 7.55 23.25
C VAL A 22 33.19 6.27 22.42
N TRP A 23 34.00 5.23 22.64
CA TRP A 23 33.84 3.95 21.95
C TRP A 23 32.55 3.21 22.33
N SER A 24 32.12 3.27 23.60
CA SER A 24 30.85 2.66 24.03
C SER A 24 29.64 3.38 23.45
N ILE A 25 29.67 4.71 23.29
CA ILE A 25 28.62 5.45 22.58
C ILE A 25 28.58 5.08 21.09
N LEU A 26 29.74 4.97 20.43
CA LEU A 26 29.80 4.60 19.01
C LEU A 26 29.31 3.17 18.76
N ILE A 27 29.79 2.20 19.56
CA ILE A 27 29.39 0.80 19.45
C ILE A 27 27.91 0.63 19.85
N GLY A 28 27.48 1.25 20.94
CA GLY A 28 26.09 1.22 21.39
C GLY A 28 25.12 1.86 20.39
N GLY A 29 25.50 3.01 19.83
CA GLY A 29 24.75 3.68 18.78
C GLY A 29 24.65 2.84 17.50
N PHE A 30 25.75 2.21 17.08
CA PHE A 30 25.75 1.33 15.91
C PHE A 30 24.92 0.06 16.14
N ALA A 31 25.00 -0.55 17.33
CA ALA A 31 24.17 -1.69 17.70
C ALA A 31 22.67 -1.35 17.70
N LEU A 32 22.30 -0.17 18.21
CA LEU A 32 20.92 0.35 18.15
C LEU A 32 20.46 0.61 16.72
N LEU A 33 21.34 1.11 15.85
CA LEU A 33 21.03 1.33 14.43
C LEU A 33 20.81 0.02 13.69
N LEU A 34 21.61 -1.02 13.98
CA LEU A 34 21.41 -2.36 13.41
C LEU A 34 20.15 -3.05 13.97
N ALA A 35 19.92 -2.98 15.27
CA ALA A 35 18.73 -3.57 15.90
C ALA A 35 17.45 -2.84 15.45
N GLY A 36 17.45 -1.51 15.49
CA GLY A 36 16.35 -0.67 15.04
C GLY A 36 16.13 -0.77 13.53
N GLY A 37 17.20 -0.76 12.74
CA GLY A 37 17.13 -0.94 11.28
C GLY A 37 16.65 -2.34 10.89
N GLY A 38 17.11 -3.38 11.57
CA GLY A 38 16.66 -4.76 11.38
C GLY A 38 15.19 -4.95 11.78
N PHE A 39 14.77 -4.36 12.90
CA PHE A 39 13.39 -4.37 13.34
C PHE A 39 12.47 -3.61 12.37
N ALA A 40 12.86 -2.40 11.96
CA ALA A 40 12.12 -1.63 10.97
C ALA A 40 12.01 -2.38 9.64
N TYR A 41 13.11 -2.96 9.15
CA TYR A 41 13.10 -3.77 7.94
C TYR A 41 12.12 -4.95 8.06
N TRP A 42 12.13 -5.66 9.18
CA TRP A 42 11.22 -6.79 9.41
C TRP A 42 9.76 -6.35 9.52
N TYR A 43 9.49 -5.28 10.25
CA TYR A 43 8.15 -4.75 10.48
C TYR A 43 7.51 -4.18 9.20
N PHE A 44 8.30 -3.45 8.39
CA PHE A 44 7.82 -2.85 7.14
C PHE A 44 7.91 -3.79 5.92
N LYS A 45 8.42 -5.01 6.09
CA LYS A 45 8.44 -6.00 5.01
C LYS A 45 7.03 -6.43 4.65
N LYS A 46 6.51 -5.93 3.53
CA LYS A 46 5.22 -6.36 2.96
C LYS A 46 5.23 -7.89 2.76
N ARG A 47 4.39 -8.59 3.52
CA ARG A 47 4.22 -10.05 3.43
C ARG A 47 3.29 -10.37 2.28
N TRP A 48 3.84 -10.67 1.11
CA TRP A 48 3.08 -11.16 -0.04
C TRP A 48 2.43 -12.51 0.29
N ASN A 49 1.14 -12.49 0.64
CA ASN A 49 0.40 -13.62 1.19
C ASN A 49 -0.55 -14.28 0.17
N LEU A 50 -0.68 -13.70 -1.02
CA LEU A 50 -1.54 -14.22 -2.08
C LEU A 50 -0.72 -14.56 -3.34
N ARG A 51 -1.10 -15.66 -3.99
CA ARG A 51 -0.66 -16.02 -5.34
C ARG A 51 -1.71 -15.47 -6.31
N VAL A 52 -1.28 -14.64 -7.24
CA VAL A 52 -2.20 -13.97 -8.17
C VAL A 52 -1.99 -14.54 -9.55
N GLU A 53 -3.04 -15.12 -10.13
CA GLU A 53 -3.04 -15.52 -11.54
C GLU A 53 -3.61 -14.35 -12.36
N ILE A 54 -2.77 -13.72 -13.18
CA ILE A 54 -3.13 -12.58 -14.02
C ILE A 54 -3.44 -13.10 -15.41
N LYS A 55 -4.70 -13.01 -15.82
CA LYS A 55 -5.13 -13.35 -17.18
C LYS A 55 -5.15 -12.11 -18.06
N LEU A 56 -4.44 -12.20 -19.17
CA LEU A 56 -4.29 -11.15 -20.18
C LEU A 56 -5.11 -11.53 -21.40
N PRO A 57 -6.33 -11.02 -21.55
CA PRO A 57 -7.08 -11.18 -22.78
C PRO A 57 -6.37 -10.40 -23.89
N ARG A 58 -5.93 -11.10 -24.92
CA ARG A 58 -5.35 -10.56 -26.16
C ARG A 58 -6.30 -10.90 -27.31
N SER A 59 -6.27 -10.08 -28.37
CA SER A 59 -7.04 -10.31 -29.59
C SER A 59 -8.54 -10.55 -29.32
N ASP A 60 -9.19 -9.57 -28.69
CA ASP A 60 -10.63 -9.59 -28.36
C ASP A 60 -11.10 -10.81 -27.54
N GLY A 61 -10.23 -11.32 -26.66
CA GLY A 61 -10.54 -12.42 -25.74
C GLY A 61 -10.35 -13.82 -26.32
N ARG A 62 -9.87 -13.94 -27.57
CA ARG A 62 -9.57 -15.24 -28.19
C ARG A 62 -8.32 -15.91 -27.65
N LEU A 63 -7.34 -15.12 -27.21
CA LEU A 63 -6.10 -15.62 -26.62
C LEU A 63 -6.00 -15.11 -25.20
N ILE A 64 -5.82 -16.01 -24.24
CA ILE A 64 -5.63 -15.64 -22.84
C ILE A 64 -4.26 -16.13 -22.41
N GLN A 65 -3.38 -15.18 -22.19
CA GLN A 65 -2.07 -15.45 -21.62
C GLN A 65 -2.16 -15.33 -20.10
N GLY A 66 -1.82 -16.41 -19.40
CA GLY A 66 -1.71 -16.41 -17.94
C GLY A 66 -0.31 -16.00 -17.50
N GLU A 67 -0.22 -15.00 -16.62
CA GLU A 67 1.00 -14.60 -15.93
C GLU A 67 0.84 -14.81 -14.42
N TRP A 68 1.89 -15.28 -13.75
CA TRP A 68 1.89 -15.39 -12.29
C TRP A 68 2.41 -14.11 -11.63
N GLY A 69 1.68 -13.63 -10.63
CA GLY A 69 2.01 -12.49 -9.79
C GLY A 69 1.96 -12.82 -8.31
N LYS A 70 2.39 -11.86 -7.49
CA LYS A 70 2.27 -11.88 -6.04
C LYS A 70 1.22 -10.86 -5.61
N GLY A 71 0.37 -11.22 -4.67
CA GLY A 71 -0.63 -10.37 -4.07
C GLY A 71 -0.34 -10.11 -2.60
N PHE A 72 -0.70 -8.93 -2.12
CA PHE A 72 -0.73 -8.59 -0.70
C PHE A 72 -2.09 -8.02 -0.34
N TYR A 73 -2.81 -8.67 0.56
CA TYR A 73 -4.07 -8.14 1.09
C TYR A 73 -3.83 -7.29 2.34
N ASP A 74 -4.23 -6.01 2.28
CA ASP A 74 -4.25 -5.12 3.43
C ASP A 74 -5.66 -5.09 4.03
N ALA A 75 -5.86 -5.87 5.10
CA ALA A 75 -7.15 -5.97 5.79
C ALA A 75 -7.64 -4.63 6.37
N LYS A 76 -6.75 -3.70 6.71
CA LYS A 76 -7.15 -2.38 7.23
C LYS A 76 -7.73 -1.49 6.15
N LYS A 77 -7.25 -1.66 4.92
CA LYS A 77 -7.63 -0.85 3.76
C LYS A 77 -8.66 -1.53 2.87
N GLY A 78 -8.87 -2.84 3.02
CA GLY A 78 -9.70 -3.63 2.13
C GLY A 78 -9.14 -3.76 0.70
N VAL A 79 -7.85 -3.46 0.51
CA VAL A 79 -7.22 -3.37 -0.80
C VAL A 79 -6.25 -4.52 -1.02
N VAL A 80 -6.26 -5.07 -2.22
CA VAL A 80 -5.26 -6.04 -2.68
C VAL A 80 -4.23 -5.33 -3.56
N PHE A 81 -2.96 -5.47 -3.21
CA PHE A 81 -1.84 -5.00 -4.01
C PHE A 81 -1.30 -6.14 -4.86
N ILE A 82 -1.28 -5.99 -6.18
CA ILE A 82 -0.68 -6.95 -7.10
C ILE A 82 0.70 -6.48 -7.53
N ARG A 83 1.65 -7.40 -7.58
CA ARG A 83 2.96 -7.21 -8.17
C ARG A 83 3.27 -8.31 -9.16
N ARG A 84 3.56 -7.93 -10.41
CA ARG A 84 4.02 -8.87 -11.44
C ARG A 84 5.40 -9.43 -11.15
N LYS A 85 5.68 -10.60 -11.71
CA LYS A 85 7.01 -11.21 -11.68
C LYS A 85 7.92 -10.46 -12.66
N GLY A 86 8.93 -9.77 -12.13
CA GLY A 86 9.93 -9.04 -12.93
C GLY A 86 10.60 -7.92 -12.16
N LYS A 87 11.82 -7.54 -12.57
CA LYS A 87 12.52 -6.36 -12.02
C LYS A 87 11.92 -5.10 -12.65
N GLY A 88 11.48 -4.15 -11.82
CA GLY A 88 10.94 -2.85 -12.27
C GLY A 88 9.42 -2.69 -12.21
N PHE A 89 8.64 -3.76 -12.01
CA PHE A 89 7.19 -3.64 -11.87
C PHE A 89 6.80 -3.11 -10.49
N LYS A 90 6.10 -1.97 -10.48
CA LYS A 90 5.51 -1.38 -9.29
C LYS A 90 4.33 -2.22 -8.80
N SER A 91 4.07 -2.17 -7.50
CA SER A 91 2.85 -2.75 -6.92
C SER A 91 1.65 -1.88 -7.26
N ILE A 92 0.59 -2.48 -7.79
CA ILE A 92 -0.63 -1.79 -8.21
C ILE A 92 -1.75 -2.17 -7.25
N ALA A 93 -2.43 -1.18 -6.69
CA ALA A 93 -3.59 -1.36 -5.82
C ALA A 93 -4.83 -1.64 -6.68
N MET A 94 -5.56 -2.69 -6.34
CA MET A 94 -6.89 -2.97 -6.87
C MET A 94 -7.95 -2.17 -6.12
N GLU A 95 -9.08 -1.96 -6.76
CA GLU A 95 -10.28 -1.44 -6.09
C GLU A 95 -10.65 -2.27 -4.85
N VAL A 96 -11.37 -1.67 -3.92
CA VAL A 96 -11.81 -2.36 -2.70
C VAL A 96 -12.87 -3.39 -3.07
N PHE A 97 -12.65 -4.64 -2.71
CA PHE A 97 -13.63 -5.72 -2.88
C PHE A 97 -13.54 -6.72 -1.72
N ASP A 98 -14.59 -7.54 -1.57
CA ASP A 98 -14.57 -8.64 -0.60
C ASP A 98 -13.69 -9.79 -1.09
N VAL A 99 -12.44 -9.82 -0.63
CA VAL A 99 -11.44 -10.82 -1.04
C VAL A 99 -11.90 -12.25 -0.80
N LYS A 100 -12.69 -12.52 0.25
CA LYS A 100 -13.15 -13.88 0.57
C LYS A 100 -14.02 -14.47 -0.53
N ARG A 101 -14.80 -13.62 -1.22
CA ARG A 101 -15.69 -14.04 -2.31
C ARG A 101 -14.94 -14.44 -3.59
N TYR A 102 -13.74 -13.88 -3.80
CA TYR A 102 -12.96 -14.08 -5.03
C TYR A 102 -11.74 -14.99 -4.85
N LEU A 103 -11.42 -15.38 -3.62
CA LEU A 103 -10.35 -16.35 -3.35
C LEU A 103 -10.74 -17.74 -3.85
N GLN A 104 -9.83 -18.35 -4.61
CA GLN A 104 -9.90 -19.74 -5.03
C GLN A 104 -9.00 -20.57 -4.10
N GLY A 105 -9.61 -21.37 -3.23
CA GLY A 105 -8.86 -22.14 -2.22
C GLY A 105 -8.31 -21.26 -1.09
N SER A 106 -7.06 -21.48 -0.70
CA SER A 106 -6.44 -20.82 0.47
C SER A 106 -5.80 -19.47 0.18
N ASP A 107 -5.10 -19.33 -0.95
CA ASP A 107 -4.22 -18.20 -1.24
C ASP A 107 -4.21 -17.76 -2.70
N LEU A 108 -5.03 -18.36 -3.57
CA LEU A 108 -5.04 -18.06 -5.01
C LEU A 108 -6.13 -17.05 -5.36
N LEU A 109 -5.76 -16.00 -6.08
CA LEU A 109 -6.67 -14.99 -6.60
C LEU A 109 -6.47 -14.87 -8.11
N THR A 110 -7.52 -15.17 -8.89
CA THR A 110 -7.48 -14.98 -10.34
C THR A 110 -8.01 -13.59 -10.68
N VAL A 111 -7.23 -12.85 -11.46
CA VAL A 111 -7.55 -11.49 -11.87
C VAL A 111 -7.38 -11.32 -13.36
N ILE A 112 -8.18 -10.46 -13.96
CA ILE A 112 -8.04 -10.07 -15.35
C ILE A 112 -7.50 -8.67 -15.43
N GLN A 113 -6.51 -8.49 -16.30
CA GLN A 113 -6.04 -7.16 -16.62
C GLN A 113 -6.94 -6.55 -17.71
N VAL A 114 -7.62 -5.46 -17.37
CA VAL A 114 -8.40 -4.67 -18.34
C VAL A 114 -7.55 -3.56 -18.95
N ALA A 115 -6.68 -2.94 -18.15
CA ALA A 115 -5.74 -1.90 -18.58
C ALA A 115 -4.37 -2.08 -17.88
N PRO A 116 -3.28 -1.44 -18.34
CA PRO A 116 -1.92 -1.60 -17.76
C PRO A 116 -1.86 -1.54 -16.23
N GLU A 117 -2.74 -0.74 -15.61
CA GLU A 117 -2.83 -0.57 -14.17
C GLU A 117 -4.23 -0.82 -13.58
N ASP A 118 -5.10 -1.50 -14.32
CA ASP A 118 -6.46 -1.88 -13.90
C ASP A 118 -6.56 -3.42 -13.91
N TYR A 119 -6.67 -3.99 -12.71
CA TYR A 119 -6.88 -5.42 -12.49
C TYR A 119 -8.21 -5.63 -11.79
N ARG A 120 -8.96 -6.64 -12.22
CA ARG A 120 -10.26 -6.96 -11.65
C ARG A 120 -10.32 -8.42 -11.24
N PRO A 121 -10.86 -8.72 -10.04
CA PRO A 121 -10.95 -10.08 -9.58
C PRO A 121 -12.06 -10.81 -10.36
N VAL A 122 -11.83 -12.09 -10.64
CA VAL A 122 -12.76 -12.93 -11.38
C VAL A 122 -13.44 -13.89 -10.42
N LEU A 123 -14.77 -13.97 -10.48
CA LEU A 123 -15.51 -14.96 -9.71
C LEU A 123 -15.23 -16.36 -10.25
N ASN A 124 -15.20 -17.35 -9.36
CA ASN A 124 -14.99 -18.73 -9.79
C ASN A 124 -16.15 -19.26 -10.66
N GLU A 125 -17.36 -18.74 -10.45
CA GLU A 125 -18.56 -19.08 -11.24
C GLU A 125 -18.48 -18.58 -12.69
N SER A 126 -17.60 -17.62 -13.00
CA SER A 126 -17.41 -17.09 -14.35
C SER A 126 -16.78 -18.09 -15.33
N TRP A 127 -16.25 -19.20 -14.84
CA TRP A 127 -15.67 -20.28 -15.66
C TRP A 127 -16.71 -21.33 -16.10
N SER A 128 -17.93 -21.29 -15.54
CA SER A 128 -18.93 -22.36 -15.70
C SER A 128 -20.01 -22.17 -16.78
N GLU A 129 -20.04 -21.08 -17.58
CA GLU A 129 -21.10 -20.89 -18.59
C GLU A 129 -20.64 -20.66 -20.06
N TYR A 130 -21.02 -21.60 -20.90
CA TYR A 130 -21.13 -21.69 -22.38
C TYR A 130 -22.56 -21.86 -22.83
N LYS A 131 -22.99 -21.28 -23.94
CA LYS A 131 -24.24 -21.67 -24.59
C LYS A 131 -23.98 -21.78 -26.09
N ILE A 132 -24.00 -22.99 -26.66
CA ILE A 132 -24.02 -23.23 -28.11
C ILE A 132 -25.47 -23.54 -28.51
N GLU A 133 -25.91 -23.07 -29.67
CA GLU A 133 -27.16 -23.55 -30.28
C GLU A 133 -27.10 -25.06 -30.54
N LYS A 134 -28.07 -25.83 -30.03
CA LYS A 134 -28.10 -27.27 -30.23
C LYS A 134 -28.48 -27.56 -31.69
N ARG A 135 -27.52 -28.00 -32.50
CA ARG A 135 -27.75 -28.42 -33.90
C ARG A 135 -27.86 -29.93 -34.00
N ASP A 136 -28.81 -30.38 -34.81
CA ASP A 136 -28.98 -31.81 -35.06
C ASP A 136 -27.91 -32.33 -36.04
N LYS A 137 -27.19 -33.38 -35.67
CA LYS A 137 -25.94 -33.81 -36.34
C LYS A 137 -26.16 -34.43 -37.73
N LYS A 138 -27.42 -34.69 -38.11
CA LYS A 138 -27.79 -35.33 -39.40
C LYS A 138 -28.38 -34.34 -40.42
N THR A 139 -28.97 -33.24 -39.97
CA THR A 139 -29.71 -32.29 -40.81
C THR A 139 -29.15 -30.86 -40.74
N GLY A 140 -28.34 -30.53 -39.72
CA GLY A 140 -27.68 -29.23 -39.59
C GLY A 140 -28.57 -28.07 -39.14
N GLU A 141 -29.86 -28.32 -38.89
CA GLU A 141 -30.82 -27.33 -38.44
C GLU A 141 -30.82 -27.13 -36.92
N VAL A 142 -31.22 -25.94 -36.49
CA VAL A 142 -31.25 -25.50 -35.09
C VAL A 142 -32.49 -26.05 -34.40
N LEU A 143 -32.32 -26.83 -33.32
CA LEU A 143 -33.43 -27.39 -32.56
C LEU A 143 -34.23 -26.27 -31.87
N LYS A 144 -35.56 -26.31 -32.00
CA LYS A 144 -36.49 -25.39 -31.34
C LYS A 144 -37.42 -26.16 -30.42
N ASP A 145 -37.75 -25.58 -29.28
CA ASP A 145 -38.78 -26.09 -28.37
C ASP A 145 -40.18 -26.03 -29.02
N LYS A 146 -41.14 -26.78 -28.46
CA LYS A 146 -42.55 -26.81 -28.94
C LYS A 146 -43.24 -25.43 -28.97
N ALA A 147 -42.66 -24.41 -28.34
CA ALA A 147 -43.10 -23.02 -28.34
C ALA A 147 -42.36 -22.13 -29.37
N GLY A 148 -41.48 -22.69 -30.21
CA GLY A 148 -40.75 -21.97 -31.26
C GLY A 148 -39.43 -21.30 -30.81
N ASN A 149 -39.03 -21.46 -29.54
CA ASN A 149 -37.79 -20.89 -29.00
C ASN A 149 -36.58 -21.78 -29.31
N VAL A 150 -35.43 -21.18 -29.65
CA VAL A 150 -34.18 -21.90 -29.91
C VAL A 150 -33.68 -22.61 -28.66
N LEU A 151 -33.37 -23.90 -28.76
CA LEU A 151 -32.79 -24.71 -27.68
C LEU A 151 -31.29 -24.45 -27.56
N TRP A 152 -30.91 -23.78 -26.48
CA TRP A 152 -29.51 -23.51 -26.13
C TRP A 152 -28.91 -24.70 -25.38
N GLU A 153 -27.82 -25.26 -25.88
CA GLU A 153 -27.00 -26.25 -25.19
C GLU A 153 -25.93 -25.53 -24.36
N LYS A 154 -26.00 -25.64 -23.03
CA LYS A 154 -24.95 -25.06 -22.18
C LYS A 154 -23.65 -25.87 -22.33
N LEU A 155 -22.60 -25.28 -22.89
CA LEU A 155 -21.23 -25.82 -22.75
C LEU A 155 -20.47 -24.86 -21.81
N SER A 156 -19.15 -24.66 -21.75
CA SER A 156 -18.53 -23.45 -21.12
C SER A 156 -17.09 -23.28 -21.54
N ILE A 157 -16.69 -22.07 -21.96
CA ILE A 157 -15.27 -21.79 -22.21
C ILE A 157 -14.80 -20.48 -21.55
N MET A 158 -15.61 -19.42 -21.41
CA MET A 158 -15.37 -18.29 -20.48
C MET A 158 -16.44 -17.20 -20.63
N ASN A 159 -17.19 -16.90 -19.57
CA ASN A 159 -17.97 -15.68 -19.49
C ASN A 159 -17.52 -14.91 -18.25
N ILE A 160 -16.55 -14.01 -18.45
CA ILE A 160 -15.92 -13.24 -17.39
C ILE A 160 -16.89 -12.13 -16.97
N VAL A 161 -17.53 -12.32 -15.82
CA VAL A 161 -18.32 -11.27 -15.17
C VAL A 161 -17.38 -10.46 -14.30
N VAL A 162 -17.06 -9.24 -14.75
CA VAL A 162 -16.27 -8.25 -13.99
C VAL A 162 -17.08 -6.99 -13.83
N ASP A 163 -16.99 -6.39 -12.64
CA ASP A 163 -17.62 -5.09 -12.39
C ASP A 163 -16.91 -4.02 -13.22
N THR A 164 -17.66 -3.24 -14.02
CA THR A 164 -17.06 -2.32 -15.02
C THR A 164 -17.26 -0.83 -14.79
N GLY A 165 -17.88 -0.45 -13.67
CA GLY A 165 -18.06 0.95 -13.30
C GLY A 165 -16.80 1.65 -12.77
N LEU A 166 -16.52 2.86 -13.28
CA LEU A 166 -15.84 3.99 -12.60
C LEU A 166 -14.45 3.82 -11.91
N ASN A 167 -13.66 2.79 -12.24
CA ASN A 167 -12.34 2.57 -11.58
C ASN A 167 -11.35 3.75 -11.68
N LYS A 168 -11.38 4.56 -12.76
CA LYS A 168 -10.47 5.73 -12.91
C LYS A 168 -10.68 6.79 -11.82
N ALA A 169 -11.93 7.00 -11.40
CA ALA A 169 -12.26 7.94 -10.32
C ALA A 169 -11.78 7.42 -8.97
N TRP A 170 -12.00 6.13 -8.70
CA TRP A 170 -11.50 5.48 -7.50
C TRP A 170 -9.98 5.59 -7.41
N LYS A 171 -9.25 5.21 -8.46
CA LYS A 171 -7.78 5.25 -8.46
C LYS A 171 -7.23 6.66 -8.22
N SER A 172 -7.81 7.66 -8.87
CA SER A 172 -7.44 9.07 -8.66
C SER A 172 -7.67 9.49 -7.21
N SER A 173 -8.82 9.13 -6.63
CA SER A 173 -9.13 9.41 -5.23
C SER A 173 -8.20 8.69 -4.26
N TRP A 174 -7.85 7.44 -4.56
CA TRP A 174 -6.96 6.60 -3.77
C TRP A 174 -5.53 7.16 -3.76
N ASP A 175 -4.98 7.51 -4.92
CA ASP A 175 -3.65 8.09 -5.02
C ASP A 175 -3.59 9.47 -4.34
N ALA A 176 -4.65 10.28 -4.46
CA ALA A 176 -4.76 11.56 -3.76
C ALA A 176 -4.82 11.38 -2.23
N ALA A 177 -5.63 10.42 -1.75
CA ALA A 177 -5.73 10.10 -0.33
C ALA A 177 -4.42 9.53 0.23
N ALA A 178 -3.76 8.64 -0.51
CA ALA A 178 -2.46 8.09 -0.14
C ALA A 178 -1.40 9.19 -0.04
N LYS A 179 -1.35 10.13 -0.99
CA LYS A 179 -0.42 11.27 -0.94
C LYS A 179 -0.69 12.19 0.26
N ARG A 180 -1.96 12.44 0.59
CA ARG A 180 -2.34 13.26 1.77
C ARG A 180 -2.00 12.57 3.08
N ALA A 181 -2.20 11.25 3.19
CA ALA A 181 -1.92 10.49 4.40
C ALA A 181 -0.42 10.43 4.77
N TYR A 182 0.47 10.54 3.78
CA TYR A 182 1.92 10.52 3.99
C TYR A 182 2.59 11.90 3.84
N SER A 183 1.84 12.98 3.61
CA SER A 183 2.42 14.31 3.50
C SER A 183 2.60 14.95 4.88
N LEU A 184 3.70 15.70 5.04
CA LEU A 184 3.96 16.59 6.18
C LEU A 184 2.80 17.56 6.44
N GLN A 185 1.99 17.84 5.41
CA GLN A 185 0.81 18.68 5.53
C GLN A 185 -0.26 18.07 6.45
N SER A 186 -0.45 16.75 6.46
CA SER A 186 -1.37 16.09 7.40
C SER A 186 -0.85 16.12 8.84
N PHE A 187 0.48 16.01 9.01
CA PHE A 187 1.14 16.16 10.30
C PHE A 187 0.97 17.59 10.82
N PHE A 188 1.31 18.61 10.04
CA PHE A 188 1.13 20.01 10.46
C PHE A 188 -0.33 20.37 10.73
N ALA A 189 -1.28 19.84 9.95
CA ALA A 189 -2.71 20.06 10.21
C ALA A 189 -3.16 19.46 11.56
N GLN A 190 -2.68 18.26 11.92
CA GLN A 190 -2.99 17.65 13.22
C GLN A 190 -2.30 18.35 14.40
N PHE A 191 -1.09 18.87 14.20
CA PHE A 191 -0.33 19.57 15.25
C PHE A 191 -0.54 21.08 15.27
N GLN A 192 -1.36 21.64 14.38
CA GLN A 192 -1.63 23.08 14.32
C GLN A 192 -2.24 23.59 15.63
N THR A 193 -3.23 22.88 16.20
CA THR A 193 -3.90 23.31 17.44
C THR A 193 -2.98 23.24 18.66
N PRO A 194 -2.23 22.14 18.91
CA PRO A 194 -1.24 22.10 19.98
C PRO A 194 -0.13 23.15 19.85
N ILE A 195 0.39 23.35 18.62
CA ILE A 195 1.44 24.36 18.36
C ILE A 195 0.89 25.77 18.65
N ALA A 196 -0.33 26.07 18.23
CA ALA A 196 -0.98 27.35 18.49
C ALA A 196 -1.15 27.61 20.00
N ILE A 197 -1.60 26.61 20.77
CA ILE A 197 -1.71 26.71 22.24
C ILE A 197 -0.33 26.95 22.86
N GLY A 198 0.70 26.24 22.42
CA GLY A 198 2.08 26.42 22.88
C GLY A 198 2.60 27.84 22.65
N ILE A 199 2.32 28.43 21.48
CA ILE A 199 2.69 29.81 21.16
C ILE A 199 1.99 30.82 22.08
N VAL A 200 0.70 30.62 22.37
CA VAL A 200 -0.07 31.50 23.28
C VAL A 200 0.45 31.41 24.72
N ILE A 201 0.80 30.23 25.19
CA ILE A 201 1.41 30.07 26.53
C ILE A 201 2.77 30.76 26.59
N LEU A 202 3.57 30.63 25.53
CA LEU A 202 4.89 31.25 25.49
C LEU A 202 4.79 32.78 25.39
N SER A 203 3.84 33.32 24.63
CA SER A 203 3.61 34.76 24.53
C SER A 203 3.10 35.37 25.83
N THR A 204 2.21 34.67 26.56
CA THR A 204 1.75 35.10 27.88
C THR A 204 2.87 35.06 28.92
N PHE A 205 3.74 34.05 28.90
CA PHE A 205 4.91 33.99 29.76
C PHE A 205 5.89 35.14 29.51
N VAL A 206 6.18 35.46 28.25
CA VAL A 206 7.06 36.58 27.89
C VAL A 206 6.43 37.92 28.32
N GLY A 207 5.12 38.10 28.11
CA GLY A 207 4.40 39.28 28.59
C GLY A 207 4.47 39.45 30.10
N PHE A 208 4.29 38.36 30.85
CA PHE A 208 4.39 38.37 32.32
C PHE A 208 5.81 38.69 32.80
N ALA A 209 6.84 38.14 32.14
CA ALA A 209 8.24 38.44 32.45
C ALA A 209 8.59 39.92 32.21
N ILE A 210 8.08 40.52 31.13
CA ILE A 210 8.27 41.95 30.84
C ILE A 210 7.57 42.83 31.90
N ILE A 211 6.35 42.47 32.30
CA ILE A 211 5.64 43.20 33.36
C ILE A 211 6.39 43.10 34.68
N TRP A 212 6.86 41.90 35.04
CA TRP A 212 7.62 41.67 36.27
C TRP A 212 8.92 42.48 36.33
N THR A 213 9.67 42.50 35.23
CA THR A 213 10.91 43.28 35.14
C THR A 213 10.67 44.79 35.17
N ARG A 214 9.50 45.27 34.72
CA ARG A 214 9.15 46.70 34.78
C ARG A 214 8.47 47.12 36.07
N LEU A 215 7.86 46.21 36.83
CA LEU A 215 7.20 46.53 38.10
C LEU A 215 8.20 47.07 39.14
N GLY A 216 9.41 46.51 39.19
CA GLY A 216 10.51 47.02 40.02
C GLY A 216 11.04 48.40 39.58
N SER A 217 10.69 48.89 38.40
CA SER A 217 11.02 50.26 37.96
C SER A 217 9.90 51.26 38.28
N ILE A 218 8.67 50.79 38.50
CA ILE A 218 7.49 51.64 38.72
C ILE A 218 7.16 51.75 40.21
N CYS A 219 7.39 50.70 41.01
CA CYS A 219 7.10 50.69 42.45
C CYS A 219 8.23 51.25 43.32
N THR A 220 9.37 51.63 42.73
CA THR A 220 10.55 52.14 43.44
C THR A 220 10.94 53.55 42.99
N GLY A 221 10.05 54.21 42.23
CA GLY A 221 10.12 55.64 41.90
C GLY A 221 9.19 56.46 42.78
#